data_AF-A0A5K7X8T7-F1
#
_entry.id   AF-A0A5K7X8T7-F1
#
_cell.length_a   1.000
_cell.length_b   1.000
_cell.length_c   1.000
_cell.angle_alpha   90.00
_cell.angle_beta   90.00
_cell.angle_gamma   90.00
#
_symmetry.space_group_name_H-M   'P 1'
#
loop_
_entity.id
_entity.type
_entity.pdbx_description
1 polymer ?
#
loop_
_entity_poly.entity_id
_entity_poly.type
_entity_poly.pdbx_seq_one_letter_code
_entity_poly.pdbx_strand_id
1 'polypeptide(L)'
;MYRIVLVCRGVPAEIGLEAAADITAEFREYRTWYENVTCVWAYGLLVLQAESDCDEQGLALSDEFSDCISACTPTTFDFEIEVESVAPLT
;
A
#
# COMPACT_ATOMS: atom_id res chain seq x y z
N MET A 1 -6.76 15.60 -7.10
CA MET A 1 -6.67 14.18 -6.74
C MET A 1 -5.74 13.43 -7.67
N TYR A 2 -4.96 12.52 -7.11
CA TYR A 2 -4.01 11.65 -7.79
C TYR A 2 -4.36 10.21 -7.44
N ARG A 3 -4.31 9.31 -8.42
CA ARG A 3 -4.29 7.88 -8.19
C ARG A 3 -2.84 7.42 -8.13
N ILE A 4 -2.49 6.81 -7.02
CA ILE A 4 -1.13 6.35 -6.72
C ILE A 4 -1.15 4.83 -6.68
N VAL A 5 -0.16 4.20 -7.28
CA VAL A 5 0.09 2.76 -7.18
C VAL A 5 1.48 2.55 -6.61
N LEU A 6 1.56 1.80 -5.53
CA LEU A 6 2.80 1.36 -4.90
C LEU A 6 2.95 -0.14 -5.06
N VAL A 7 4.19 -0.59 -5.19
CA VAL A 7 4.55 -2.01 -5.14
C VAL A 7 5.52 -2.24 -4.00
N CYS A 8 5.34 -3.34 -3.27
CA CYS A 8 6.24 -3.77 -2.21
C CYS A 8 6.79 -5.16 -2.50
N ARG A 9 8.12 -5.27 -2.51
CA ARG A 9 8.89 -6.51 -2.77
C ARG A 9 9.52 -7.01 -1.47
N GLY A 10 9.81 -8.31 -1.41
CA GLY A 10 10.47 -8.94 -0.24
C GLY A 10 9.51 -9.51 0.80
N VAL A 11 8.20 -9.33 0.60
CA VAL A 11 7.17 -9.91 1.46
C VAL A 11 7.15 -11.45 1.32
N PRO A 12 7.23 -12.21 2.42
CA PRO A 12 7.12 -13.66 2.38
C PRO A 12 5.80 -14.12 1.77
N ALA A 13 5.86 -15.11 0.87
CA ALA A 13 4.70 -15.54 0.09
C ALA A 13 3.59 -16.14 0.96
N GLU A 14 3.97 -16.74 2.10
CA GLU A 14 3.07 -17.33 3.07
C GLU A 14 2.18 -16.31 3.79
N ILE A 15 2.58 -15.04 3.86
CA ILE A 15 1.81 -13.98 4.52
C ILE A 15 1.18 -12.98 3.55
N GLY A 16 1.62 -12.94 2.29
CA GLY A 16 1.25 -11.87 1.35
C GLY A 16 -0.26 -11.70 1.14
N LEU A 17 -1.02 -12.82 1.07
CA LEU A 17 -2.47 -12.76 0.87
C LEU A 17 -3.21 -12.19 2.09
N GLU A 18 -2.83 -12.61 3.29
CA GLU A 18 -3.42 -12.13 4.54
C GLU A 18 -3.05 -10.66 4.79
N ALA A 19 -1.76 -10.32 4.62
CA ALA A 19 -1.27 -8.95 4.72
C ALA A 19 -2.01 -8.00 3.77
N ALA A 20 -2.27 -8.39 2.52
CA ALA A 20 -3.02 -7.56 1.58
C ALA A 20 -4.45 -7.25 2.05
N ALA A 21 -5.13 -8.24 2.65
CA ALA A 21 -6.48 -8.07 3.19
C ALA A 21 -6.47 -7.14 4.40
N ASP A 22 -5.55 -7.37 5.34
CA ASP A 22 -5.43 -6.58 6.57
C ASP A 22 -5.05 -5.13 6.28
N ILE A 23 -4.09 -4.91 5.39
CA ILE A 23 -3.69 -3.56 4.94
C ILE A 23 -4.88 -2.85 4.27
N THR A 24 -5.66 -3.56 3.44
CA THR A 24 -6.87 -2.96 2.83
C THR A 24 -7.89 -2.54 3.90
N ALA A 25 -8.09 -3.35 4.93
CA ALA A 25 -9.02 -3.05 6.01
C ALA A 25 -8.54 -1.87 6.87
N GLU A 26 -7.26 -1.87 7.25
CA GLU A 26 -6.64 -0.82 8.06
C GLU A 26 -6.71 0.54 7.36
N PHE A 27 -6.35 0.62 6.08
CA PHE A 27 -6.43 1.88 5.33
C PHE A 27 -7.86 2.41 5.26
N ARG A 28 -8.84 1.53 5.06
CA ARG A 28 -10.26 1.91 4.97
C ARG A 28 -10.82 2.36 6.31
N GLU A 29 -10.36 1.78 7.41
CA GLU A 29 -10.87 2.07 8.75
C GLU A 29 -10.21 3.30 9.37
N TYR A 30 -8.89 3.47 9.19
CA TYR A 30 -8.10 4.43 9.95
C TYR A 30 -7.47 5.55 9.13
N ARG A 31 -7.29 5.38 7.81
CA ARG A 31 -6.66 6.37 6.93
C ARG A 31 -7.66 6.99 5.96
N THR A 32 -8.65 7.66 6.56
CA THR A 32 -9.83 8.18 5.85
C THR A 32 -9.56 9.33 4.87
N TRP A 33 -8.32 9.80 4.77
CA TRP A 33 -7.87 10.77 3.76
C TRP A 33 -7.46 10.15 2.42
N TYR A 34 -7.44 8.81 2.33
CA TYR A 34 -7.32 8.11 1.06
C TYR A 34 -8.67 7.57 0.59
N GLU A 35 -8.90 7.65 -0.72
CA GLU A 35 -10.09 7.10 -1.35
C GLU A 35 -9.75 5.88 -2.23
N ASN A 36 -10.78 5.06 -2.52
CA ASN A 36 -10.70 3.92 -3.44
C ASN A 36 -9.52 2.96 -3.14
N VAL A 37 -9.21 2.76 -1.86
CA VAL A 37 -8.06 1.96 -1.42
C VAL A 37 -8.27 0.47 -1.66
N THR A 38 -7.27 -0.16 -2.26
CA THR A 38 -7.15 -1.61 -2.44
C THR A 38 -5.69 -2.04 -2.35
N CYS A 39 -5.39 -3.03 -1.53
CA CYS A 39 -4.12 -3.75 -1.55
C CYS A 39 -4.37 -5.18 -2.04
N VAL A 40 -3.53 -5.67 -2.96
CA VAL A 40 -3.62 -7.04 -3.49
C VAL A 40 -2.27 -7.73 -3.45
N TRP A 41 -2.30 -9.05 -3.29
CA TRP A 41 -1.13 -9.91 -3.47
C TRP A 41 -1.10 -10.45 -4.90
N ALA A 42 -0.12 -10.01 -5.70
CA ALA A 42 0.01 -10.40 -7.09
C ALA A 42 1.48 -10.60 -7.48
N TYR A 43 1.80 -11.72 -8.13
CA TYR A 43 3.15 -12.02 -8.66
C TYR A 43 4.29 -11.90 -7.63
N GLY A 44 4.02 -12.21 -6.36
CA GLY A 44 5.03 -12.09 -5.30
C GLY A 44 5.19 -10.68 -4.74
N LEU A 45 4.24 -9.78 -5.02
CA LEU A 45 4.25 -8.37 -4.63
C LEU A 45 2.97 -8.02 -3.88
N LEU A 46 3.08 -7.15 -2.86
CA LEU A 46 1.93 -6.38 -2.42
C LEU A 46 1.80 -5.16 -3.34
N VAL A 47 0.61 -4.95 -3.89
CA VAL A 47 0.30 -3.82 -4.76
C VAL A 47 -0.79 -3.00 -4.11
N LEU A 48 -0.44 -1.79 -3.64
CA LEU A 48 -1.38 -0.86 -3.02
C LEU A 48 -1.78 0.21 -4.04
N GLN A 49 -3.07 0.39 -4.24
CA GLN A 49 -3.64 1.52 -4.96
C GLN A 49 -4.46 2.35 -3.99
N ALA A 50 -4.30 3.68 -4.06
CA ALA A 50 -5.13 4.63 -3.35
C ALA A 50 -5.24 5.94 -4.12
N GLU A 51 -6.23 6.76 -3.77
CA GLU A 51 -6.41 8.10 -4.30
C GLU A 51 -6.21 9.13 -3.20
N SER A 52 -5.49 10.22 -3.51
CA SER A 52 -5.16 11.29 -2.56
C SER A 52 -5.28 12.66 -3.21
N ASP A 53 -5.73 13.66 -2.46
CA ASP A 53 -5.83 15.04 -2.95
C ASP A 53 -4.49 15.80 -2.95
N CYS A 54 -3.53 15.38 -2.14
CA CYS A 54 -2.31 16.14 -1.87
C CYS A 54 -1.00 15.38 -2.08
N ASP A 55 -1.04 14.11 -2.50
CA ASP A 55 0.16 13.29 -2.69
C ASP A 55 0.57 13.12 -4.16
N GLU A 56 1.10 14.19 -4.74
CA GLU A 56 1.53 14.25 -6.14
C GLU A 56 2.76 13.37 -6.48
N GLN A 57 3.45 12.86 -5.47
CA GLN A 57 4.67 12.05 -5.63
C GLN A 57 4.51 10.63 -5.07
N GLY A 58 3.40 10.32 -4.40
CA GLY A 58 3.16 9.03 -3.75
C GLY A 58 3.99 8.80 -2.47
N LEU A 59 4.64 9.85 -1.95
CA LEU A 59 5.58 9.73 -0.83
C LEU A 59 4.84 9.59 0.51
N ALA A 60 3.73 10.30 0.68
CA ALA A 60 2.93 10.18 1.89
C ALA A 60 2.28 8.79 1.97
N LEU A 61 1.73 8.31 0.85
CA LEU A 61 1.18 6.97 0.79
C LEU A 61 2.25 5.89 1.03
N SER A 62 3.48 6.11 0.53
CA SER A 62 4.59 5.17 0.74
C SER A 62 4.99 5.05 2.20
N ASP A 63 5.05 6.17 2.93
CA ASP A 63 5.37 6.18 4.36
C ASP A 63 4.30 5.42 5.15
N GLU A 64 3.03 5.74 4.91
CA GLU A 64 1.92 5.09 5.59
C GLU A 64 1.78 3.61 5.23
N PHE A 65 2.12 3.22 3.99
CA PHE A 65 2.13 1.82 3.60
C PHE A 65 3.22 1.03 4.32
N SER A 66 4.40 1.62 4.53
CA SER A 66 5.49 1.02 5.31
C SER A 66 5.08 0.78 6.77
N ASP A 67 4.44 1.78 7.39
CA ASP A 67 3.89 1.66 8.73
C ASP A 67 2.83 0.54 8.81
N CYS A 68 1.95 0.48 7.80
CA CYS A 68 0.93 -0.55 7.72
C CYS A 68 1.50 -1.97 7.60
N ILE A 69 2.48 -2.17 6.72
CA ILE A 69 3.13 -3.48 6.55
C ILE A 69 3.75 -3.92 7.88
N SER A 70 4.42 -2.99 8.57
CA SER A 70 5.04 -3.27 9.87
C SER A 70 4.01 -3.62 10.95
N ALA A 71 2.81 -3.02 10.89
CA ALA A 71 1.73 -3.28 11.85
C ALA A 71 0.91 -4.55 11.54
N CYS A 72 0.68 -4.84 10.25
CA CYS A 72 -0.18 -5.93 9.80
C CYS A 72 0.55 -7.25 9.60
N THR A 73 1.88 -7.30 9.74
CA THR A 73 2.64 -8.54 9.54
C THR A 73 3.19 -9.10 10.86
N PRO A 74 3.13 -10.43 11.05
CA PRO A 74 3.46 -11.06 12.34
C PRO A 74 4.96 -11.18 12.60
N THR A 75 5.82 -10.85 11.64
CA THR A 75 7.28 -11.04 11.72
C THR A 75 7.99 -9.95 10.94
N THR A 76 9.15 -9.52 11.42
CA THR A 76 10.02 -8.58 10.71
C THR A 76 10.72 -9.26 9.54
N PHE A 77 10.66 -8.62 8.37
CA PHE A 77 11.40 -9.00 7.17
C PHE A 77 11.85 -7.74 6.44
N ASP A 78 12.89 -7.87 5.62
CA ASP A 78 13.34 -6.78 4.77
C ASP A 78 12.41 -6.65 3.56
N PHE A 79 11.90 -5.45 3.33
CA PHE A 79 11.07 -5.15 2.17
C PHE A 79 11.45 -3.79 1.55
N GLU A 80 11.09 -3.62 0.29
CA GLU A 80 11.32 -2.40 -0.46
C GLU A 80 10.02 -1.94 -1.11
N ILE A 81 9.68 -0.67 -0.92
CA ILE A 81 8.50 -0.01 -1.52
C ILE A 81 8.97 0.87 -2.67
N GLU A 82 8.29 0.78 -3.80
CA GLU A 82 8.49 1.62 -4.97
C GLU A 82 7.16 2.27 -5.39
N VAL A 83 7.23 3.55 -5.78
CA VAL A 83 6.12 4.23 -6.44
C VAL A 83 6.07 3.79 -7.89
N GLU A 84 5.16 2.87 -8.20
CA GLU A 84 4.98 2.35 -9.57
C GLU A 84 4.37 3.43 -10.48
N SER A 85 3.38 4.18 -9.98
CA SER A 85 2.80 5.28 -10.75
C SER A 85 2.09 6.32 -9.86
N VAL A 86 2.07 7.56 -10.35
CA VAL A 86 1.17 8.62 -9.88
C VAL A 86 0.50 9.23 -11.10
N ALA A 87 -0.82 9.20 -11.14
CA ALA A 87 -1.61 9.73 -12.25
C ALA A 87 -2.63 10.75 -11.74
N PRO A 88 -2.70 11.97 -12.31
CA PRO A 88 -3.78 12.91 -12.02
C PRO A 88 -5.14 12.29 -12.37
N LEU A 89 -6.13 12.47 -11.49
CA LEU A 89 -7.52 12.14 -11.78
C LEU A 89 -8.20 13.37 -12.38
N THR A 90 -8.55 13.28 -13.66
CA THR A 90 -9.25 14.32 -14.44
C THR A 90 -10.75 14.16 -14.38
#